data_AF-A0A2V9QSA2-F1
#
_entry.id   AF-A0A2V9QSA2-F1
#
_cell.length_a   1.000
_cell.length_b   1.000
_cell.length_c   1.000
_cell.angle_alpha   90.00
_cell.angle_beta   90.00
_cell.angle_gamma   90.00
#
_symmetry.space_group_name_H-M   'P 1'
#
loop_
_entity.id
_entity.type
_entity.pdbx_description
1 polymer ?
#
loop_
_entity_poly.entity_id
_entity_poly.type
_entity_poly.pdbx_seq_one_letter_code
_entity_poly.pdbx_strand_id
1 'polypeptide(L)'
;MHLRLESENGRDGEEYRICDGHVEFRSVGSTPNSDEDNCAWRRVTPQQLIAHVNAKTVLAEWLKKRLGWRRLLRACAEEHLYMFDEMTSNTDRRAA
;
A
#
# COMPACT_ATOMS: atom_id res chain seq x y z
N MET A 1 8.61 11.03 -0.93
CA MET A 1 7.65 11.71 -1.84
C MET A 1 6.27 11.18 -1.53
N HIS A 2 5.34 12.04 -1.13
CA HIS A 2 4.03 11.62 -0.60
C HIS A 2 2.89 12.22 -1.45
N LEU A 3 1.76 11.53 -1.48
CA LEU A 3 0.47 12.00 -2.01
C LEU A 3 -0.53 11.97 -0.86
N ARG A 4 -1.24 13.07 -0.63
CA ARG A 4 -2.34 13.13 0.35
C ARG A 4 -3.65 13.36 -0.40
N LEU A 5 -4.62 12.49 -0.18
CA LEU A 5 -5.98 12.62 -0.65
C LEU A 5 -6.83 13.03 0.55
N GLU A 6 -7.47 14.18 0.47
CA GLU A 6 -8.30 14.71 1.55
C GLU A 6 -9.77 14.47 1.23
N SER A 7 -10.52 14.12 2.26
CA SER A 7 -11.98 14.14 2.23
C SER A 7 -12.47 15.58 2.08
N GLU A 8 -13.70 15.75 1.61
CA GLU A 8 -14.36 17.07 1.42
C GLU A 8 -14.35 17.92 2.71
N ASN A 9 -14.34 17.27 3.88
CA ASN A 9 -14.29 17.94 5.18
C ASN A 9 -12.88 18.43 5.58
N GLY A 10 -11.84 18.07 4.83
CA GLY A 10 -10.43 18.40 5.10
C GLY A 10 -9.86 17.79 6.39
N ARG A 11 -10.64 16.99 7.12
CA ARG A 11 -10.27 16.40 8.42
C ARG A 11 -9.79 14.97 8.30
N ASP A 12 -10.40 14.23 7.37
CA ASP A 12 -10.09 12.83 7.10
C ASP A 12 -9.46 12.70 5.71
N GLY A 13 -8.71 11.64 5.50
CA GLY A 13 -8.03 11.41 4.24
C GLY A 13 -7.12 10.20 4.26
N GLU A 14 -6.40 10.04 3.16
CA GLU A 14 -5.45 8.97 2.94
C GLU A 14 -4.12 9.59 2.51
N GLU A 15 -3.03 9.08 3.05
CA GLU A 15 -1.69 9.45 2.64
C GLU A 15 -0.99 8.25 2.03
N TYR A 16 -0.33 8.46 0.90
CA TYR A 16 0.39 7.46 0.15
C TYR A 16 1.86 7.86 0.02
N ARG A 17 2.75 6.87 0.07
CA ARG A 17 4.17 7.05 -0.21
C ARG A 17 4.72 5.86 -1.00
N ILE A 18 5.89 6.06 -1.58
CA ILE A 18 6.69 4.99 -2.17
C ILE A 18 7.87 4.74 -1.22
N CYS A 19 7.97 3.54 -0.66
CA CYS A 19 9.06 3.11 0.21
C CYS A 19 9.64 1.80 -0.32
N ASP A 20 10.95 1.74 -0.55
CA ASP A 20 11.68 0.57 -1.06
C ASP A 20 11.06 -0.10 -2.29
N GLY A 21 10.43 0.70 -3.16
CA GLY A 21 9.76 0.22 -4.38
C GLY A 21 8.33 -0.27 -4.17
N HIS A 22 7.84 -0.31 -2.93
CA HIS A 22 6.45 -0.60 -2.60
C HIS A 22 5.65 0.67 -2.40
N VAL A 23 4.34 0.58 -2.68
CA VAL A 23 3.39 1.64 -2.38
C VAL A 23 2.83 1.36 -1.00
N GLU A 24 2.90 2.35 -0.12
CA GLU A 24 2.33 2.28 1.22
C GLU A 24 1.28 3.35 1.38
N PHE A 25 0.27 3.06 2.17
CA PHE A 25 -0.78 4.00 2.54
C PHE A 25 -0.99 4.01 4.05
N ARG A 26 -1.53 5.13 4.52
CA ARG A 26 -2.11 5.24 5.85
C ARG A 26 -3.35 6.12 5.77
N SER A 27 -4.31 5.87 6.64
CA SER A 27 -5.42 6.79 6.85
C SER A 27 -4.94 7.96 7.72
N VAL A 28 -5.51 9.15 7.51
CA VAL A 28 -5.22 10.34 8.30
C VAL A 28 -6.57 10.93 8.70
N GLY A 29 -6.92 10.88 9.98
CA GLY A 29 -8.26 11.29 10.43
C GLY A 29 -8.49 11.02 11.91
N SER A 30 -9.40 11.78 12.53
CA SER A 30 -9.59 11.82 13.98
C SER A 30 -10.73 10.92 14.44
N THR A 31 -10.48 9.63 14.61
CA THR A 31 -11.23 8.82 15.58
C THR A 31 -10.29 8.47 16.75
N PRO A 32 -10.49 9.04 17.94
CA PRO A 32 -9.67 8.74 19.11
C PRO A 32 -9.94 7.35 19.72
N ASN A 33 -10.86 6.55 19.16
CA ASN A 33 -11.32 5.28 19.73
C ASN A 33 -10.96 4.04 18.89
N SER A 34 -10.03 4.17 17.95
CA SER A 34 -9.45 3.01 17.27
C SER A 34 -7.95 3.07 17.48
N ASP A 35 -7.58 2.59 18.66
CA ASP A 35 -6.21 2.49 19.14
C ASP A 35 -5.29 1.87 18.06
N GLU A 36 -4.13 2.50 17.88
CA GLU A 36 -2.92 2.00 17.22
C GLU A 36 -2.90 1.80 15.68
N ASP A 37 -4.00 1.49 15.00
CA ASP A 37 -3.94 1.13 13.56
C ASP A 37 -4.00 2.31 12.57
N ASN A 38 -4.44 3.50 13.02
CA ASN A 38 -4.70 4.64 12.13
C ASN A 38 -3.47 5.49 11.78
N CYS A 39 -2.30 5.18 12.31
CA CYS A 39 -1.07 5.94 12.03
C CYS A 39 0.04 5.12 11.33
N ALA A 40 -0.11 3.79 11.29
CA ALA A 40 0.89 2.89 10.71
C ALA A 40 0.81 2.88 9.17
N TRP A 41 1.97 2.97 8.53
CA TRP A 41 2.08 2.75 7.10
C TRP A 41 1.86 1.28 6.79
N ARG A 42 0.91 0.98 5.90
CA ARG A 42 0.61 -0.37 5.44
C ARG A 42 0.86 -0.46 3.94
N ARG A 43 1.36 -1.60 3.48
CA ARG A 43 1.57 -1.83 2.04
C ARG A 43 0.22 -1.90 1.34
N VAL A 44 0.12 -1.19 0.22
CA VAL A 44 -1.03 -1.30 -0.70
C VAL A 44 -0.90 -2.65 -1.41
N THR A 45 -1.94 -3.46 -1.35
CA THR A 45 -1.90 -4.78 -1.98
C THR A 45 -1.90 -4.64 -3.51
N PRO A 46 -1.37 -5.63 -4.25
CA PRO A 46 -1.48 -5.66 -5.70
C PRO A 46 -2.91 -5.52 -6.20
N GLN A 47 -3.90 -6.14 -5.53
CA GLN A 47 -5.31 -6.02 -5.92
C GLN A 47 -5.85 -4.59 -5.73
N GLN A 48 -5.46 -3.91 -4.64
CA GLN A 48 -5.79 -2.51 -4.43
C GLN A 48 -5.17 -1.62 -5.52
N LEU A 49 -3.90 -1.85 -5.88
CA LEU A 49 -3.24 -1.12 -6.97
C LEU A 49 -3.96 -1.35 -8.30
N ILE A 50 -4.36 -2.59 -8.61
CA ILE A 50 -5.14 -2.92 -9.81
C ILE A 50 -6.46 -2.14 -9.82
N ALA A 51 -7.19 -2.09 -8.70
CA ALA A 51 -8.42 -1.33 -8.59
C ALA A 51 -8.20 0.16 -8.87
N HIS A 52 -7.16 0.77 -8.30
CA HIS A 52 -6.80 2.16 -8.53
C HIS A 52 -6.42 2.46 -9.99
N VAL A 53 -5.67 1.56 -10.63
CA VAL A 53 -5.26 1.67 -12.04
C VAL A 53 -6.46 1.53 -12.99
N ASN A 54 -7.32 0.54 -12.74
CA ASN A 54 -8.53 0.32 -13.53
C ASN A 54 -9.50 1.50 -13.42
N ALA A 55 -9.66 2.06 -12.22
CA ALA A 55 -10.50 3.22 -11.96
C ALA A 55 -9.84 4.56 -12.38
N LYS A 56 -8.60 4.55 -12.89
CA LYS A 56 -7.85 5.75 -13.31
C LYS A 56 -7.82 6.85 -12.23
N THR A 57 -7.65 6.44 -10.98
CA THR A 57 -7.66 7.35 -9.84
C THR A 57 -6.46 8.32 -9.86
N VAL A 58 -6.56 9.40 -9.08
CA VAL A 58 -5.43 10.34 -8.86
C VAL A 58 -4.19 9.61 -8.37
N LEU A 59 -4.35 8.59 -7.52
CA LEU A 59 -3.25 7.73 -7.08
C LEU A 59 -2.57 7.03 -8.25
N ALA A 60 -3.34 6.47 -9.20
CA ALA A 60 -2.78 5.77 -10.36
C ALA A 60 -1.97 6.70 -11.26
N GLU A 61 -2.47 7.90 -11.53
CA GLU A 61 -1.73 8.89 -12.33
C GLU A 61 -0.48 9.40 -11.60
N TRP A 62 -0.57 9.62 -10.28
CA TRP A 62 0.58 9.96 -9.46
C TRP A 62 1.66 8.86 -9.48
N LEU A 63 1.26 7.59 -9.31
CA LEU A 63 2.16 6.44 -9.36
C LEU A 63 2.80 6.30 -10.73
N LYS A 64 2.03 6.45 -11.81
CA LYS A 64 2.52 6.42 -13.19
C LYS A 64 3.58 7.49 -13.43
N LYS A 65 3.39 8.71 -12.92
CA LYS A 65 4.36 9.81 -13.04
C LYS A 65 5.65 9.56 -12.27
N ARG A 66 5.58 8.87 -11.13
CA ARG A 66 6.73 8.66 -10.23
C ARG A 66 7.51 7.37 -10.49
N LEU A 67 6.80 6.26 -10.71
CA LEU A 67 7.38 4.94 -10.95
C LEU A 67 7.56 4.64 -12.44
N GLY A 68 6.76 5.27 -13.30
CA GLY A 68 6.61 4.87 -14.68
C GLY A 68 5.71 3.63 -14.83
N TRP A 69 5.14 3.47 -16.02
CA TRP A 69 4.14 2.44 -16.31
C TRP A 69 4.64 1.01 -16.06
N ARG A 70 5.90 0.71 -16.44
CA ARG A 70 6.48 -0.65 -16.29
C ARG A 70 6.59 -1.10 -14.82
N ARG A 71 7.02 -0.20 -13.92
CA ARG A 71 7.17 -0.52 -12.50
C ARG A 71 5.82 -0.59 -11.79
N LEU A 72 4.86 0.24 -12.20
CA LEU A 72 3.49 0.17 -11.71
C LEU A 72 2.83 -1.18 -12.07
N LEU A 73 2.96 -1.63 -13.32
CA LEU A 73 2.46 -2.95 -13.72
C LEU A 73 3.12 -4.11 -12.95
N ARG A 74 4.42 -3.99 -12.64
CA ARG A 74 5.10 -4.99 -11.80
C ARG A 74 4.53 -5.03 -10.38
N ALA A 75 4.31 -3.87 -9.77
CA ALA A 75 3.71 -3.79 -8.43
C ALA A 75 2.28 -4.37 -8.40
N CYS A 76 1.51 -4.22 -9.49
CA CYS A 76 0.21 -4.89 -9.64
C CYS A 76 0.31 -6.42 -9.75
N ALA A 77 1.46 -6.98 -10.14
CA ALA A 77 1.66 -8.41 -10.33
C ALA A 77 2.41 -9.10 -9.17
N GLU A 78 2.86 -8.35 -8.15
CA GLU A 78 3.63 -8.86 -6.99
C GLU A 78 2.78 -9.63 -5.95
N GLU A 79 1.66 -10.21 -6.36
CA GLU A 79 0.73 -10.98 -5.50
C GLU A 79 1.32 -12.33 -5.05
N HIS A 80 2.42 -12.78 -5.64
CA HIS A 80 2.88 -14.16 -5.52
C HIS A 80 4.09 -14.42 -4.60
N LEU A 81 4.74 -13.41 -4.03
CA LEU A 81 6.02 -13.63 -3.32
C LEU A 81 5.92 -13.55 -1.78
N TYR A 82 4.84 -13.01 -1.22
CA TYR A 82 4.74 -12.82 0.24
C TYR A 82 4.03 -13.95 1.00
N MET A 83 3.36 -14.89 0.32
CA MET A 83 2.82 -16.09 0.98
C MET A 83 3.84 -17.24 1.12
N PHE A 84 4.94 -17.23 0.35
CA PHE A 84 5.92 -18.32 0.38
C PHE A 84 7.02 -18.14 1.44
N ASP A 85 7.29 -16.91 1.89
CA ASP A 85 8.40 -16.63 2.82
C ASP A 85 8.04 -16.92 4.30
N GLU A 86 6.76 -16.78 4.66
CA GLU A 86 6.28 -17.07 6.03
C GLU A 86 6.12 -18.58 6.30
N MET A 87 5.91 -19.38 5.24
CA MET A 87 5.72 -20.83 5.37
C MET A 87 7.04 -21.61 5.48
N THR A 88 8.15 -21.07 4.96
CA THR A 88 9.48 -21.71 5.06
C THR A 88 10.17 -21.45 6.40
N SER A 89 9.89 -20.32 7.07
CA SER A 89 10.49 -20.01 8.38
C SER A 89 9.99 -20.86 9.55
N ASN A 90 8.80 -21.48 9.45
CA ASN A 90 8.23 -22.28 10.54
C ASN A 90 8.61 -23.77 10.50
N THR A 91 9.23 -24.25 9.42
CA THR A 91 9.54 -25.69 9.29
C THR A 91 10.91 -26.06 9.88
N ASP A 92 11.77 -25.07 10.16
CA ASP A 92 13.14 -25.31 10.66
C ASP A 92 13.26 -25.38 12.20
N ARG A 93 12.21 -25.03 12.96
CA ARG A 93 12.24 -25.00 14.44
C ARG A 93 11.69 -26.25 15.14
N ARG A 94 11.38 -27.32 14.40
CA ARG A 94 10.79 -28.55 14.96
C ARG A 94 11.65 -29.81 14.84
N ALA A 95 12.92 -29.67 14.48
CA ALA A 95 13.89 -30.78 14.47
C ALA A 95 15.17 -30.40 15.24
N ALA A 96 15.10 -30.40 16.57
CA ALA A 96 16.26 -30.49 17.46
C ALA A 96 15.85 -31.18 18.76
#